data_AF-A0A6A9SEB4-F1
#
_entry.id   AF-A0A6A9SEB4-F1
#
_cell.length_a   1.000
_cell.length_b   1.000
_cell.length_c   1.000
_cell.angle_alpha   90.00
_cell.angle_beta   90.00
_cell.angle_gamma   90.00
#
_symmetry.space_group_name_H-M   'P 1'
#
loop_
_entity.id
_entity.type
_entity.pdbx_description
1 polymer ?
#
loop_
_entity_poly.entity_id
_entity_poly.type
_entity_poly.pdbx_seq_one_letter_code
_entity_poly.pdbx_strand_id
1 'polypeptide(L)'
;MKVRGERECQDCGTRWRYYETGSIACPDCGSIHSVGIDEHTEHTDAPATLDLTPVRSRIDADPTRELADAAAERCREYTRKRGFIDAGELRSLNPTFVAAVELQHVGAHLSRELRSGDPAERYFYELLGSADDGDRPAVESVPSELRVPYGLAMAAAVDSYQRDVRTYLDANSEPTARQLSGRIRDHRKRIEALDGDVDPADANRLVHAARDLGSYITGDESAFVRAENWLAGIENDTV
;
A
#
# COMPACT_ATOMS: atom_id res chain seq x y z
N MET A 1 -6.15 15.20 -0.41
CA MET A 1 -6.15 16.69 -0.53
C MET A 1 -6.93 17.03 -1.78
N LYS A 2 -7.71 18.12 -1.81
CA LYS A 2 -8.33 18.59 -3.06
C LYS A 2 -7.37 19.48 -3.85
N VAL A 3 -6.92 19.00 -5.00
CA VAL A 3 -5.96 19.69 -5.88
C VAL A 3 -6.55 19.88 -7.26
N ARG A 4 -6.14 20.96 -7.91
CA ARG A 4 -6.40 21.20 -9.34
C ARG A 4 -5.37 20.43 -10.16
N GLY A 5 -5.86 19.44 -10.89
CA GLY A 5 -5.08 18.46 -11.63
C GLY A 5 -4.53 18.98 -12.94
N GLU A 6 -5.35 19.65 -13.72
CA GLU A 6 -4.95 20.23 -15.00
C GLU A 6 -4.29 21.60 -14.78
N ARG A 7 -3.07 21.73 -15.31
CA ARG A 7 -2.27 22.95 -15.21
C ARG A 7 -1.95 23.51 -16.58
N GLU A 8 -1.86 24.83 -16.68
CA GLU A 8 -1.41 25.55 -17.87
C GLU A 8 -0.21 26.44 -17.52
N CYS A 9 0.87 26.32 -18.30
CA CYS A 9 2.04 27.19 -18.19
C CYS A 9 1.68 28.59 -18.68
N GLN A 10 1.96 29.62 -17.88
CA GLN A 10 1.75 31.00 -18.28
C GLN A 10 2.82 31.50 -19.26
N ASP A 11 3.97 30.83 -19.34
CA ASP A 11 5.09 31.26 -20.18
C ASP A 11 5.03 30.64 -21.59
N CYS A 12 4.60 29.38 -21.72
CA CYS A 12 4.58 28.67 -23.01
C CYS A 12 3.23 28.04 -23.39
N GLY A 13 2.20 28.14 -22.53
CA GLY A 13 0.86 27.61 -22.80
C GLY A 13 0.72 26.08 -22.70
N THR A 14 1.81 25.34 -22.47
CA THR A 14 1.78 23.89 -22.31
C THR A 14 0.85 23.49 -21.18
N ARG A 15 -0.03 22.53 -21.44
CA ARG A 15 -0.92 21.93 -20.45
C ARG A 15 -0.42 20.56 -20.02
N TRP A 16 -0.51 20.26 -18.73
CA TRP A 16 -0.15 18.95 -18.19
C TRP A 16 -0.98 18.62 -16.95
N ARG A 17 -0.97 17.35 -16.57
CA ARG A 17 -1.62 16.88 -15.35
C ARG A 17 -0.62 16.83 -14.21
N TYR A 18 -0.89 17.59 -13.15
CA TYR A 18 -0.15 17.52 -11.89
C TYR A 18 -0.14 16.10 -11.33
N TYR A 19 -1.22 15.33 -11.49
CA TYR A 19 -1.31 13.94 -11.04
C TYR A 19 -0.26 13.03 -11.68
N GLU A 20 0.11 13.30 -12.94
CA GLU A 20 1.11 12.50 -13.66
C GLU A 20 2.55 12.90 -13.31
N THR A 21 2.78 14.18 -13.04
CA THR A 21 4.13 14.75 -12.91
C THR A 21 4.55 15.03 -11.47
N GLY A 22 3.59 15.20 -10.57
CA GLY A 22 3.81 15.67 -9.19
C GLY A 22 4.44 17.06 -9.11
N SER A 23 4.46 17.82 -10.22
CA SER A 23 5.23 19.04 -10.35
C SER A 23 4.39 20.21 -10.86
N ILE A 24 4.64 21.39 -10.29
CA ILE A 24 4.11 22.67 -10.78
C ILE A 24 5.00 23.29 -11.87
N ALA A 25 6.19 22.72 -12.10
CA ALA A 25 7.07 23.15 -13.17
C ALA A 25 6.56 22.59 -14.50
N CYS A 26 6.52 23.44 -15.52
CA CYS A 26 6.15 23.08 -16.86
C CYS A 26 7.13 22.01 -17.40
N PRO A 27 6.64 20.86 -17.88
CA PRO A 27 7.52 19.80 -18.40
C PRO A 27 8.26 20.20 -19.68
N ASP A 28 7.78 21.23 -20.39
CA ASP A 28 8.34 21.65 -21.68
C ASP A 28 9.39 22.77 -21.52
N CYS A 29 9.11 23.80 -20.72
CA CYS A 29 10.02 24.95 -20.56
C CYS A 29 10.65 25.07 -19.16
N GLY A 30 10.30 24.20 -18.21
CA GLY A 30 10.80 24.23 -16.84
C GLY A 30 10.26 25.38 -15.96
N SER A 31 9.42 26.26 -16.49
CA SER A 31 8.86 27.38 -15.73
C SER A 31 7.95 26.91 -14.59
N ILE A 32 8.07 27.55 -13.43
CA ILE A 32 7.17 27.34 -12.28
C ILE A 32 5.90 28.20 -12.34
N HIS A 33 5.80 29.08 -13.34
CA HIS A 33 4.64 29.95 -13.55
C HIS A 33 3.51 29.18 -14.21
N SER A 34 2.73 28.46 -13.38
CA SER A 34 1.60 27.66 -13.85
C SER A 34 0.34 27.87 -13.01
N VAL A 35 -0.82 27.76 -13.64
CA VAL A 35 -2.13 27.90 -12.99
C VAL A 35 -2.96 26.63 -13.16
N GLY A 36 -3.74 26.27 -12.14
CA GLY A 36 -4.69 25.15 -12.22
C GLY A 36 -6.00 25.59 -12.87
N ILE A 37 -6.38 24.94 -13.96
CA ILE A 37 -7.53 25.35 -14.82
C ILE A 37 -8.79 24.52 -14.59
N ASP A 38 -8.70 23.40 -13.87
CA ASP A 38 -9.82 22.52 -13.53
C ASP A 38 -10.37 22.78 -12.11
N GLU A 39 -11.42 22.04 -11.76
CA GLU A 39 -12.00 22.04 -10.43
C GLU A 39 -11.09 21.33 -9.41
N HIS A 40 -11.33 21.62 -8.13
CA HIS A 40 -10.61 20.97 -7.05
C HIS A 40 -11.11 19.53 -6.85
N THR A 41 -10.29 18.56 -7.23
CA THR A 41 -10.62 17.14 -7.16
C THR A 41 -9.80 16.44 -6.08
N GLU A 42 -10.41 15.50 -5.36
CA GLU A 42 -9.72 14.73 -4.32
C GLU A 42 -8.60 13.89 -4.93
N HIS A 43 -7.43 13.96 -4.34
CA HIS A 43 -6.26 13.19 -4.76
C HIS A 43 -5.38 12.89 -3.56
N THR A 44 -4.97 11.64 -3.47
CA THR A 44 -4.07 11.14 -2.42
C THR A 44 -2.85 10.43 -3.00
N ASP A 45 -2.89 10.04 -4.28
CA ASP A 45 -1.82 9.25 -4.88
C ASP A 45 -0.72 10.08 -5.56
N ALA A 46 0.27 10.52 -4.79
CA ALA A 46 1.40 11.22 -5.40
C ALA A 46 2.22 10.27 -6.31
N PRO A 47 2.73 10.77 -7.46
CA PRO A 47 3.54 9.97 -8.36
C PRO A 47 4.88 9.63 -7.68
N ALA A 48 5.03 8.38 -7.28
CA ALA A 48 6.22 7.84 -6.66
C ALA A 48 6.42 6.40 -7.12
N THR A 49 7.64 6.06 -7.47
CA THR A 49 8.06 4.70 -7.83
C THR A 49 8.95 4.16 -6.72
N LEU A 50 8.73 2.92 -6.31
CA LEU A 50 9.63 2.22 -5.40
C LEU A 50 10.82 1.71 -6.22
N ASP A 51 12.05 2.05 -5.80
CA ASP A 51 13.27 1.52 -6.39
C ASP A 51 14.13 0.89 -5.29
N LEU A 52 14.26 -0.43 -5.34
CA LEU A 52 15.07 -1.20 -4.39
C LEU A 52 16.47 -1.51 -4.94
N THR A 53 16.79 -1.13 -6.18
CA THR A 53 18.10 -1.34 -6.81
C THR A 53 19.25 -0.85 -5.93
N PRO A 54 19.19 0.35 -5.31
CA PRO A 54 20.29 0.82 -4.46
C PRO A 54 20.56 -0.07 -3.23
N VAL A 55 19.55 -0.77 -2.71
CA VAL A 55 19.73 -1.70 -1.58
C VAL A 55 20.29 -3.03 -2.09
N ARG A 56 19.74 -3.56 -3.19
CA ARG A 56 20.19 -4.82 -3.81
C ARG A 56 21.67 -4.79 -4.19
N SER A 57 22.17 -3.66 -4.69
CA SER A 57 23.57 -3.52 -5.08
C SER A 57 24.57 -3.65 -3.93
N ARG A 58 24.10 -3.66 -2.67
CA ARG A 58 24.95 -3.77 -1.47
C ARG A 58 24.89 -5.14 -0.80
N ILE A 59 24.14 -6.11 -1.34
CA ILE A 59 23.93 -7.43 -0.72
C ILE A 59 25.25 -8.14 -0.39
N ASP A 60 26.25 -8.04 -1.27
CA ASP A 60 27.56 -8.68 -1.07
C ASP A 60 28.50 -7.90 -0.12
N ALA A 61 28.14 -6.67 0.24
CA ALA A 61 29.01 -5.74 0.95
C ALA A 61 28.55 -5.44 2.38
N ASP A 62 27.24 -5.30 2.59
CA ASP A 62 26.66 -4.85 3.85
C ASP A 62 25.98 -6.03 4.58
N PRO A 63 25.97 -6.04 5.93
CA PRO A 63 25.27 -7.06 6.68
C PRO A 63 23.73 -6.96 6.51
N THR A 64 23.02 -8.09 6.62
CA THR A 64 21.54 -8.17 6.47
C THR A 64 20.81 -7.10 7.28
N ARG A 65 21.25 -6.81 8.50
CA ARG A 65 20.66 -5.79 9.39
C ARG A 65 20.67 -4.39 8.78
N GLU A 66 21.77 -3.99 8.12
CA GLU A 66 21.91 -2.67 7.48
C GLU A 66 21.12 -2.59 6.16
N LEU A 67 21.03 -3.71 5.44
CA LEU A 67 20.19 -3.82 4.25
C LEU A 67 18.69 -3.72 4.61
N ALA A 68 18.29 -4.39 5.70
CA ALA A 68 16.94 -4.40 6.23
C ALA A 68 16.47 -3.00 6.65
N ASP A 69 17.33 -2.25 7.35
CA ASP A 69 17.04 -0.87 7.75
C ASP A 69 16.86 0.03 6.52
N ALA A 70 17.81 -0.02 5.57
CA ALA A 70 17.78 0.79 4.35
C ALA A 70 16.60 0.45 3.41
N ALA A 71 16.17 -0.81 3.36
CA ALA A 71 14.97 -1.22 2.66
C ALA A 71 13.72 -0.67 3.35
N ALA A 72 13.64 -0.79 4.68
CA ALA A 72 12.52 -0.29 5.46
C ALA A 72 12.34 1.23 5.33
N GLU A 73 13.45 2.00 5.34
CA GLU A 73 13.40 3.45 5.12
C GLU A 73 12.87 3.81 3.74
N ARG A 74 13.35 3.16 2.68
CA ARG A 74 12.88 3.40 1.30
C ARG A 74 11.40 3.05 1.13
N CYS A 75 10.98 1.90 1.63
CA CYS A 75 9.58 1.52 1.61
C CYS A 75 8.72 2.52 2.41
N ARG A 76 9.19 3.01 3.56
CA ARG A 76 8.49 4.04 4.33
C ARG A 76 8.36 5.35 3.58
N GLU A 77 9.39 5.78 2.86
CA GLU A 77 9.33 7.00 2.04
C GLU A 77 8.36 6.86 0.87
N TYR A 78 8.35 5.70 0.22
CA TYR A 78 7.41 5.37 -0.83
C TYR A 78 5.97 5.34 -0.30
N THR A 79 5.67 4.55 0.74
CA THR A 79 4.30 4.38 1.26
C THR A 79 3.70 5.67 1.81
N ARG A 80 4.52 6.60 2.32
CA ARG A 80 4.06 7.93 2.76
C ARG A 80 3.57 8.84 1.64
N LYS A 81 4.04 8.64 0.41
CA LYS A 81 3.66 9.44 -0.76
C LYS A 81 2.47 8.86 -1.51
N ARG A 82 2.25 7.55 -1.39
CA ARG A 82 1.20 6.83 -2.11
C ARG A 82 -0.16 6.99 -1.46
N GLY A 83 -1.18 6.92 -2.30
CA GLY A 83 -2.59 6.87 -1.93
C GLY A 83 -3.37 6.09 -2.97
N PHE A 84 -4.70 6.13 -2.88
CA PHE A 84 -5.59 5.34 -3.72
C PHE A 84 -6.73 6.15 -4.33
N ILE A 85 -6.71 7.48 -4.21
CA ILE A 85 -7.59 8.36 -4.98
C ILE A 85 -6.73 9.10 -6.01
N ASP A 86 -6.99 8.81 -7.28
CA ASP A 86 -6.37 9.46 -8.42
C ASP A 86 -7.40 10.28 -9.18
N ALA A 87 -7.23 11.61 -9.20
CA ALA A 87 -8.18 12.54 -9.82
C ALA A 87 -9.66 12.26 -9.48
N GLY A 88 -9.96 11.96 -8.21
CA GLY A 88 -11.32 11.70 -7.71
C GLY A 88 -11.78 10.25 -7.86
N GLU A 89 -11.06 9.44 -8.64
CA GLU A 89 -11.35 8.03 -8.86
C GLU A 89 -10.65 7.17 -7.81
N LEU A 90 -11.39 6.26 -7.19
CA LEU A 90 -10.80 5.24 -6.33
C LEU A 90 -10.03 4.23 -7.19
N ARG A 91 -8.78 3.96 -6.82
CA ARG A 91 -7.92 2.94 -7.40
C ARG A 91 -7.93 1.71 -6.52
N SER A 92 -7.61 0.55 -7.10
CA SER A 92 -7.48 -0.69 -6.36
C SER A 92 -6.28 -0.64 -5.40
N LEU A 93 -6.31 -1.49 -4.37
CA LEU A 93 -5.17 -1.67 -3.47
C LEU A 93 -3.96 -2.25 -4.24
N ASN A 94 -3.04 -1.36 -4.60
CA ASN A 94 -1.86 -1.63 -5.41
C ASN A 94 -0.98 -2.74 -4.78
N PRO A 95 -0.65 -3.83 -5.51
CA PRO A 95 0.25 -4.88 -5.03
C PRO A 95 1.62 -4.39 -4.56
N THR A 96 2.28 -3.49 -5.29
CA THR A 96 3.55 -2.85 -4.92
C THR A 96 3.44 -2.10 -3.60
N PHE A 97 2.30 -1.47 -3.32
CA PHE A 97 2.09 -0.82 -2.01
C PHE A 97 2.06 -1.86 -0.88
N VAL A 98 1.34 -2.97 -1.06
CA VAL A 98 1.28 -4.03 -0.05
C VAL A 98 2.66 -4.66 0.16
N ALA A 99 3.38 -4.97 -0.91
CA ALA A 99 4.72 -5.53 -0.84
C ALA A 99 5.72 -4.57 -0.15
N ALA A 100 5.61 -3.26 -0.42
CA ALA A 100 6.40 -2.24 0.25
C ALA A 100 6.11 -2.15 1.75
N VAL A 101 4.84 -2.17 2.16
CA VAL A 101 4.46 -2.17 3.59
C VAL A 101 4.99 -3.43 4.28
N GLU A 102 4.92 -4.59 3.62
CA GLU A 102 5.47 -5.83 4.15
C GLU A 102 6.99 -5.78 4.32
N LEU A 103 7.72 -5.40 3.28
CA LEU A 103 9.17 -5.22 3.34
C LEU A 103 9.57 -4.17 4.38
N GLN A 104 8.78 -3.11 4.55
CA GLN A 104 8.99 -2.11 5.60
C GLN A 104 8.94 -2.72 7.00
N HIS A 105 7.92 -3.52 7.29
CA HIS A 105 7.74 -4.12 8.62
C HIS A 105 8.75 -5.24 8.89
N VAL A 106 9.01 -6.10 7.90
CA VAL A 106 10.03 -7.16 8.00
C VAL A 106 11.41 -6.55 8.16
N GLY A 107 11.77 -5.56 7.35
CA GLY A 107 13.06 -4.85 7.46
C GLY A 107 13.22 -4.11 8.79
N ALA A 108 12.17 -3.46 9.28
CA ALA A 108 12.18 -2.80 10.59
C ALA A 108 12.31 -3.78 11.77
N HIS A 109 11.82 -5.02 11.62
CA HIS A 109 12.02 -6.07 12.61
C HIS A 109 13.47 -6.57 12.59
N LEU A 110 13.96 -7.00 11.42
CA LEU A 110 15.31 -7.55 11.26
C LEU A 110 16.43 -6.54 11.57
N SER A 111 16.23 -5.26 11.28
CA SER A 111 17.19 -4.20 11.63
C SER A 111 17.38 -4.03 13.14
N ARG A 112 16.42 -4.48 13.96
CA ARG A 112 16.46 -4.36 15.43
C ARG A 112 17.01 -5.63 16.08
N GLU A 113 16.76 -6.78 15.48
CA GLU A 113 17.24 -8.06 15.98
C GLU A 113 18.77 -8.13 16.04
N LEU A 114 19.27 -8.77 17.09
CA LEU A 114 20.70 -9.00 17.28
C LEU A 114 21.21 -10.16 16.41
N ARG A 115 20.34 -11.16 16.19
CA ARG A 115 20.57 -12.32 15.31
C ARG A 115 19.22 -12.75 14.73
N SER A 116 19.11 -12.72 13.41
CA SER A 116 17.99 -13.30 12.68
C SER A 116 18.22 -14.78 12.37
N GLY A 117 17.15 -15.57 12.30
CA GLY A 117 17.23 -16.93 11.77
C GLY A 117 17.31 -16.94 10.24
N ASP A 118 18.00 -17.95 9.67
CA ASP A 118 18.12 -18.15 8.22
C ASP A 118 16.76 -18.09 7.46
N PRO A 119 15.63 -18.61 7.99
CA PRO A 119 14.33 -18.49 7.32
C PRO A 119 13.85 -17.04 7.19
N ALA A 120 14.05 -16.22 8.24
CA ALA A 120 13.63 -14.82 8.24
C ALA A 120 14.49 -13.98 7.28
N GLU A 121 15.80 -14.23 7.22
CA GLU A 121 16.68 -13.58 6.25
C GLU A 121 16.32 -13.95 4.81
N ARG A 122 16.07 -15.24 4.54
CA ARG A 122 15.64 -15.69 3.20
C ARG A 122 14.36 -15.00 2.76
N TYR A 123 13.37 -14.95 3.64
CA TYR A 123 12.10 -14.28 3.37
C TYR A 123 12.29 -12.79 3.06
N PHE A 124 13.15 -12.11 3.82
CA PHE A 124 13.52 -10.72 3.55
C PHE A 124 14.18 -10.54 2.18
N TYR A 125 15.14 -11.39 1.80
CA TYR A 125 15.79 -11.28 0.49
C TYR A 125 14.84 -11.57 -0.67
N GLU A 126 13.88 -12.47 -0.50
CA GLU A 126 12.84 -12.75 -1.50
C GLU A 126 11.92 -11.54 -1.71
N LEU A 127 11.49 -10.88 -0.62
CA LEU A 127 10.77 -9.61 -0.68
C LEU A 127 11.62 -8.50 -1.31
N LEU A 128 12.87 -8.34 -0.87
CA LEU A 128 13.78 -7.33 -1.41
C LEU A 128 13.99 -7.51 -2.92
N GLY A 129 13.96 -8.75 -3.42
CA GLY A 129 14.11 -9.08 -4.82
C GLY A 129 12.90 -8.74 -5.70
N SER A 130 11.70 -8.55 -5.12
CA SER A 130 10.45 -8.56 -5.91
C SER A 130 9.40 -7.52 -5.49
N ALA A 131 9.57 -6.82 -4.36
CA ALA A 131 8.55 -5.93 -3.82
C ALA A 131 8.27 -4.68 -4.68
N ASP A 132 9.25 -4.16 -5.42
CA ASP A 132 9.06 -3.04 -6.36
C ASP A 132 8.35 -3.45 -7.66
N ASP A 133 8.34 -4.75 -8.01
CA ASP A 133 7.52 -5.33 -9.08
C ASP A 133 6.07 -5.64 -8.61
N GLY A 134 5.81 -5.52 -7.30
CA GLY A 134 4.50 -5.80 -6.71
C GLY A 134 4.26 -7.25 -6.31
N ASP A 135 5.30 -8.07 -6.40
CA ASP A 135 5.28 -9.46 -6.00
C ASP A 135 5.67 -9.64 -4.53
N ARG A 136 5.19 -10.73 -3.95
CA ARG A 136 5.39 -11.11 -2.55
C ARG A 136 5.59 -12.63 -2.48
N PRO A 137 6.41 -13.12 -1.53
CA PRO A 137 6.46 -14.54 -1.24
C PRO A 137 5.06 -15.09 -0.91
N ALA A 138 4.87 -16.39 -1.11
CA ALA A 138 3.63 -17.06 -0.72
C ALA A 138 3.42 -16.96 0.79
N VAL A 139 2.15 -16.82 1.23
CA VAL A 139 1.82 -16.61 2.65
C VAL A 139 2.24 -17.80 3.54
N GLU A 140 2.27 -19.00 2.97
CA GLU A 140 2.73 -20.22 3.63
C GLU A 140 4.25 -20.22 3.86
N SER A 141 4.98 -19.34 3.19
CA SER A 141 6.43 -19.17 3.35
C SER A 141 6.81 -18.21 4.47
N VAL A 142 5.83 -17.55 5.10
CA VAL A 142 6.06 -16.62 6.23
C VAL A 142 6.64 -17.39 7.43
N PRO A 143 7.89 -17.12 7.84
CA PRO A 143 8.48 -17.75 9.01
C PRO A 143 7.72 -17.37 10.29
N SER A 144 7.70 -18.28 11.28
CA SER A 144 7.03 -18.05 12.57
C SER A 144 7.54 -16.80 13.28
N GLU A 145 8.83 -16.50 13.19
CA GLU A 145 9.48 -15.29 13.73
C GLU A 145 8.94 -14.00 13.09
N LEU A 146 8.48 -14.07 11.84
CA LEU A 146 7.92 -12.94 11.09
C LEU A 146 6.39 -12.86 11.14
N ARG A 147 5.71 -13.72 11.91
CA ARG A 147 4.24 -13.71 12.03
C ARG A 147 3.71 -12.34 12.48
N VAL A 148 4.27 -11.82 13.58
CA VAL A 148 3.91 -10.52 14.16
C VAL A 148 4.15 -9.36 13.18
N PRO A 149 5.36 -9.16 12.62
CA PRO A 149 5.58 -8.08 11.66
C PRO A 149 4.73 -8.23 10.40
N TYR A 150 4.46 -9.46 9.94
CA TYR A 150 3.56 -9.72 8.81
C TYR A 150 2.12 -9.28 9.10
N GLY A 151 1.53 -9.71 10.23
CA GLY A 151 0.17 -9.34 10.61
C GLY A 151 0.01 -7.82 10.75
N LEU A 152 0.97 -7.15 11.38
CA LEU A 152 0.99 -5.69 11.48
C LEU A 152 1.13 -5.02 10.11
N ALA A 153 1.91 -5.57 9.19
CA ALA A 153 2.07 -5.04 7.84
C ALA A 153 0.74 -5.09 7.07
N MET A 154 0.05 -6.24 7.10
CA MET A 154 -1.24 -6.40 6.43
C MET A 154 -2.29 -5.45 7.01
N ALA A 155 -2.34 -5.32 8.34
CA ALA A 155 -3.23 -4.37 9.00
C ALA A 155 -2.93 -2.91 8.59
N ALA A 156 -1.65 -2.53 8.52
CA ALA A 156 -1.23 -1.19 8.10
C ALA A 156 -1.59 -0.90 6.63
N ALA A 157 -1.40 -1.87 5.73
CA ALA A 157 -1.78 -1.73 4.33
C ALA A 157 -3.30 -1.53 4.17
N VAL A 158 -4.09 -2.35 4.87
CA VAL A 158 -5.56 -2.24 4.89
C VAL A 158 -6.01 -0.91 5.50
N ASP A 159 -5.41 -0.46 6.60
CA ASP A 159 -5.76 0.84 7.20
C ASP A 159 -5.51 1.99 6.23
N SER A 160 -4.38 1.98 5.53
CA SER A 160 -4.05 3.01 4.53
C SER A 160 -5.10 3.05 3.42
N TYR A 161 -5.50 1.88 2.91
CA TYR A 161 -6.55 1.78 1.89
C TYR A 161 -7.91 2.26 2.41
N GLN A 162 -8.29 1.83 3.61
CA GLN A 162 -9.58 2.17 4.22
C GLN A 162 -9.74 3.67 4.48
N ARG A 163 -8.67 4.39 4.78
CA ARG A 163 -8.73 5.86 4.93
C ARG A 163 -9.18 6.53 3.64
N ASP A 164 -8.64 6.08 2.51
CA ASP A 164 -9.00 6.62 1.19
C ASP A 164 -10.36 6.13 0.71
N VAL A 165 -10.71 4.86 0.94
CA VAL A 165 -12.07 4.34 0.70
C VAL A 165 -13.11 5.15 1.47
N ARG A 166 -12.85 5.48 2.74
CA ARG A 166 -13.77 6.31 3.54
C ARG A 166 -13.90 7.71 2.93
N THR A 167 -12.79 8.35 2.58
CA THR A 167 -12.78 9.66 1.91
C THR A 167 -13.61 9.62 0.62
N TYR A 168 -13.43 8.57 -0.19
CA TYR A 168 -14.17 8.38 -1.43
C TYR A 168 -15.67 8.17 -1.19
N LEU A 169 -16.07 7.29 -0.26
CA LEU A 169 -17.47 6.99 0.04
C LEU A 169 -18.20 8.19 0.67
N ASP A 170 -17.49 9.09 1.34
CA ASP A 170 -18.05 10.35 1.85
C ASP A 170 -18.48 11.32 0.74
N ALA A 171 -17.86 11.23 -0.44
CA ALA A 171 -18.32 11.93 -1.64
C ALA A 171 -19.28 11.08 -2.50
N ASN A 172 -19.08 9.76 -2.53
CA ASN A 172 -19.81 8.81 -3.37
C ASN A 172 -20.53 7.77 -2.50
N SER A 173 -21.72 8.13 -1.98
CA SER A 173 -22.41 7.29 -1.00
C SER A 173 -22.87 5.96 -1.61
N GLU A 174 -22.25 4.86 -1.16
CA GLU A 174 -22.65 3.49 -1.45
C GLU A 174 -22.79 2.71 -0.13
N PRO A 175 -24.02 2.46 0.36
CA PRO A 175 -24.25 1.87 1.69
C PRO A 175 -23.65 0.46 1.86
N THR A 176 -23.64 -0.35 0.80
CA THR A 176 -23.19 -1.74 0.84
C THR A 176 -21.67 -1.81 1.07
N ALA A 177 -20.93 -0.98 0.37
CA ALA A 177 -19.48 -0.79 0.49
C ALA A 177 -19.12 -0.19 1.85
N ARG A 178 -19.93 0.72 2.39
CA ARG A 178 -19.74 1.23 3.76
C ARG A 178 -19.86 0.11 4.79
N GLN A 179 -20.85 -0.79 4.64
CA GLN A 179 -21.02 -1.94 5.53
C GLN A 179 -19.85 -2.93 5.41
N LEU A 180 -19.47 -3.30 4.18
CA LEU A 180 -18.34 -4.20 3.93
C LEU A 180 -17.01 -3.61 4.46
N SER A 181 -16.77 -2.32 4.22
CA SER A 181 -15.62 -1.60 4.77
C SER A 181 -15.60 -1.60 6.30
N GLY A 182 -16.77 -1.45 6.94
CA GLY A 182 -16.93 -1.57 8.39
C GLY A 182 -16.46 -2.94 8.91
N ARG A 183 -16.88 -4.02 8.28
CA ARG A 183 -16.46 -5.38 8.67
C ARG A 183 -14.96 -5.61 8.49
N ILE A 184 -14.40 -5.20 7.35
CA ILE A 184 -12.95 -5.24 7.11
C ILE A 184 -12.20 -4.46 8.21
N ARG A 185 -12.74 -3.31 8.63
CA ARG A 185 -12.15 -2.50 9.71
C ARG A 185 -12.17 -3.26 11.03
N ASP A 186 -13.25 -3.96 11.36
CA ASP A 186 -13.36 -4.71 12.60
C ASP A 186 -12.34 -5.86 12.67
N HIS A 187 -12.16 -6.60 11.57
CA HIS A 187 -11.09 -7.62 11.47
C HIS A 187 -9.70 -7.01 11.59
N ARG A 188 -9.43 -5.89 10.91
CA ARG A 188 -8.15 -5.17 11.07
C ARG A 188 -7.91 -4.78 12.52
N LYS A 189 -8.92 -4.22 13.21
CA LYS A 189 -8.81 -3.81 14.61
C LYS A 189 -8.54 -5.00 15.53
N ARG A 190 -9.04 -6.19 15.20
CA ARG A 190 -8.69 -7.43 15.92
C ARG A 190 -7.22 -7.79 15.73
N ILE A 191 -6.69 -7.73 14.50
CA ILE A 191 -5.26 -7.97 14.24
C ILE A 191 -4.40 -6.98 15.02
N GLU A 192 -4.74 -5.69 15.01
CA GLU A 192 -4.03 -4.66 15.78
C GLU A 192 -4.09 -4.91 17.29
N ALA A 193 -5.23 -5.37 17.81
CA ALA A 193 -5.39 -5.68 19.24
C ALA A 193 -4.59 -6.93 19.68
N LEU A 194 -4.26 -7.81 18.74
CA LEU A 194 -3.38 -8.97 18.94
C LEU A 194 -1.92 -8.66 18.62
N ASP A 195 -1.57 -7.38 18.46
CA ASP A 195 -0.24 -6.91 18.05
C ASP A 195 0.26 -7.57 16.75
N GLY A 196 -0.66 -8.00 15.87
CA GLY A 196 -0.34 -8.73 14.64
C GLY A 196 -0.02 -10.21 14.80
N ASP A 197 -0.11 -10.78 16.01
CA ASP A 197 0.08 -12.21 16.26
C ASP A 197 -1.16 -13.02 15.87
N VAL A 198 -1.37 -13.14 14.55
CA VAL A 198 -2.47 -13.90 13.92
C VAL A 198 -1.91 -14.84 12.86
N ASP A 199 -2.70 -15.80 12.39
CA ASP A 199 -2.30 -16.61 11.24
C ASP A 199 -1.99 -15.70 10.02
N PRO A 200 -0.81 -15.81 9.39
CA PRO A 200 -0.49 -15.05 8.20
C PRO A 200 -1.53 -15.21 7.09
N ALA A 201 -2.15 -16.39 6.95
CA ALA A 201 -3.22 -16.62 5.98
C ALA A 201 -4.39 -15.67 6.22
N ASP A 202 -4.83 -15.50 7.47
CA ASP A 202 -5.95 -14.62 7.82
C ASP A 202 -5.63 -13.14 7.59
N ALA A 203 -4.42 -12.72 7.96
CA ALA A 203 -3.94 -11.37 7.68
C ALA A 203 -3.90 -11.10 6.16
N ASN A 204 -3.49 -12.09 5.36
CA ASN A 204 -3.48 -11.98 3.91
C ASN A 204 -4.90 -11.98 3.30
N ARG A 205 -5.83 -12.81 3.81
CA ARG A 205 -7.24 -12.80 3.40
C ARG A 205 -7.85 -11.40 3.58
N LEU A 206 -7.48 -10.68 4.65
CA LEU A 206 -7.97 -9.33 4.89
C LEU A 206 -7.52 -8.33 3.81
N VAL A 207 -6.29 -8.45 3.31
CA VAL A 207 -5.80 -7.65 2.17
C VAL A 207 -6.59 -7.95 0.90
N HIS A 208 -6.89 -9.23 0.64
CA HIS A 208 -7.73 -9.63 -0.48
C HIS A 208 -9.15 -9.06 -0.37
N ALA A 209 -9.77 -9.13 0.82
CA ALA A 209 -11.07 -8.52 1.09
C ALA A 209 -11.05 -6.99 0.83
N ALA A 210 -10.00 -6.29 1.27
CA ALA A 210 -9.84 -4.85 1.03
C ALA A 210 -9.67 -4.52 -0.46
N ARG A 211 -8.92 -5.33 -1.21
CA ARG A 211 -8.77 -5.17 -2.66
C ARG A 211 -10.09 -5.41 -3.39
N ASP A 212 -10.82 -6.48 -3.05
CA ASP A 212 -12.11 -6.80 -3.66
C ASP A 212 -13.20 -5.77 -3.30
N LEU A 213 -13.16 -5.16 -2.10
CA LEU A 213 -13.99 -3.99 -1.77
C LEU A 213 -13.72 -2.84 -2.75
N GLY A 214 -12.45 -2.56 -3.05
CA GLY A 214 -12.07 -1.57 -4.07
C GLY A 214 -12.68 -1.88 -5.43
N SER A 215 -12.50 -3.12 -5.90
CA SER A 215 -13.06 -3.60 -7.18
C SER A 215 -14.58 -3.46 -7.23
N TYR A 216 -15.27 -3.79 -6.14
CA TYR A 216 -16.71 -3.62 -5.99
C TYR A 216 -17.13 -2.16 -6.15
N ILE A 217 -16.48 -1.25 -5.44
CA ILE A 217 -16.75 0.20 -5.52
C ILE A 217 -16.55 0.72 -6.95
N THR A 218 -15.58 0.18 -7.69
CA THR A 218 -15.29 0.57 -9.09
C THR A 218 -16.15 -0.14 -10.14
N GLY A 219 -17.10 -0.99 -9.72
CA GLY A 219 -18.13 -1.56 -10.60
C GLY A 219 -18.07 -3.08 -10.84
N ASP A 220 -17.17 -3.84 -10.20
CA ASP A 220 -17.22 -5.31 -10.23
C ASP A 220 -18.15 -5.84 -9.12
N GLU A 221 -19.43 -6.00 -9.45
CA GLU A 221 -20.45 -6.54 -8.53
C GLU A 221 -20.06 -7.91 -7.94
N SER A 222 -19.33 -8.75 -8.70
CA SER A 222 -18.92 -10.07 -8.23
C SER A 222 -17.83 -10.00 -7.14
N ALA A 223 -17.11 -8.88 -7.05
CA ALA A 223 -16.09 -8.65 -6.03
C ALA A 223 -16.67 -8.59 -4.62
N PHE A 224 -17.93 -8.17 -4.46
CA PHE A 224 -18.60 -8.21 -3.16
C PHE A 224 -18.61 -9.62 -2.57
N VAL A 225 -19.04 -10.61 -3.36
CA VAL A 225 -19.09 -12.01 -2.93
C VAL A 225 -17.69 -12.56 -2.64
N ARG A 226 -16.68 -12.17 -3.42
CA ARG A 226 -15.29 -12.56 -3.15
C ARG A 226 -14.78 -11.98 -1.84
N ALA A 227 -15.01 -10.69 -1.58
CA ALA A 227 -14.65 -10.04 -0.32
C ALA A 227 -15.33 -10.71 0.88
N GLU A 228 -16.62 -11.05 0.77
CA GLU A 228 -17.36 -11.81 1.79
C GLU A 228 -16.74 -13.18 2.06
N ASN A 229 -16.38 -13.91 1.00
CA ASN A 229 -15.74 -15.23 1.14
C ASN A 229 -14.37 -15.13 1.83
N TRP A 230 -13.59 -14.09 1.55
CA TRP A 230 -12.34 -13.84 2.25
C TRP A 230 -12.55 -13.60 3.75
N LEU A 231 -13.53 -12.77 4.12
CA LEU A 231 -13.88 -12.50 5.52
C LEU A 231 -14.38 -13.74 6.25
N ALA A 232 -15.30 -14.50 5.62
CA ALA A 232 -15.78 -15.76 6.18
C ALA A 232 -14.65 -16.76 6.43
N GLY A 233 -13.63 -16.77 5.56
CA GLY A 233 -12.41 -17.55 5.76
C GLY A 233 -11.67 -17.25 7.06
N ILE A 234 -11.64 -15.99 7.49
CA ILE A 234 -11.00 -15.56 8.75
C ILE A 234 -11.84 -16.00 9.96
N GLU A 235 -13.16 -15.93 9.84
CA GLU A 235 -14.09 -16.26 10.94
C GLU A 235 -14.09 -17.76 11.26
N ASN A 236 -13.95 -18.61 10.24
CA ASN A 236 -14.01 -20.06 10.38
C ASN A 236 -12.77 -20.67 11.06
N ASP A 237 -11.61 -20.01 10.98
CA ASP A 237 -10.37 -20.48 11.62
C ASP A 237 -10.25 -20.01 13.10
N THR A 238 -11.22 -19.22 13.60
CA THR A 238 -11.26 -18.73 15.00
C THR A 238 -12.11 -19.62 15.94
N VAL A 239 -12.68 -20.74 15.45
CA VAL A 239 -13.56 -21.66 16.22
C VAL A 239 -12.85 -22.95 16.61
#